data_AF-A0A5J4ZPJ2-F1
#
_entry.id   AF-A0A5J4ZPJ2-F1
#
_cell.length_a   1.000
_cell.length_b   1.000
_cell.length_c   1.000
_cell.angle_alpha   90.00
_cell.angle_beta   90.00
_cell.angle_gamma   90.00
#
_symmetry.space_group_name_H-M   'P 1'
#
loop_
_entity.id
_entity.type
_entity.pdbx_description
1 polymer ?
#
loop_
_entity_poly.entity_id
_entity_poly.type
_entity_poly.pdbx_seq_one_letter_code
_entity_poly.pdbx_strand_id
1 'polypeptide(L)'
;MTLLRECEGVGGFVGSKVGNTKRQINKPRPVSTNDLEAIFQQAKEEQEKTDLAFKEEQQREGILDLEKLNIIYTDPQSASEDVTESVLASKPKSRSRKASEPLAVGESTGRKNKPLIPGSTVQVVSGTFAEFTGTLKKLDRKTGKATVGFTLFGKETSVDLDVNEIAAGTK
;
A
#
# COMPACT_ATOMS: atom_id res chain seq x y z
N MET A 1 15.06 -5.30 35.49
CA MET A 1 15.13 -4.19 34.52
C MET A 1 16.34 -4.36 33.57
N THR A 2 16.53 -5.53 32.96
CA THR A 2 17.59 -5.76 31.94
C THR A 2 17.04 -6.18 30.59
N LEU A 3 15.73 -6.40 30.46
CA LEU A 3 15.09 -6.86 29.22
C LEU A 3 15.56 -6.10 27.98
N LEU A 4 15.60 -4.76 28.04
CA LEU A 4 16.01 -3.93 26.90
C LEU A 4 17.53 -3.97 26.62
N ARG A 5 18.39 -4.34 27.58
CA ARG A 5 19.84 -4.53 27.38
C ARG A 5 20.16 -5.87 26.73
N GLU A 6 19.25 -6.83 26.84
CA GLU A 6 19.43 -8.21 26.37
C GLU A 6 18.89 -8.40 24.93
N CYS A 7 18.25 -7.38 24.35
CA CYS A 7 17.80 -7.41 22.96
C CYS A 7 18.97 -7.36 21.98
N GLU A 8 18.95 -8.24 20.97
CA GLU A 8 19.93 -8.25 19.88
C GLU A 8 19.87 -6.92 19.09
N GLY A 9 21.03 -6.40 18.71
CA GLY A 9 21.16 -5.10 18.05
C GLY A 9 21.19 -3.89 18.99
N VAL A 10 20.97 -4.05 20.30
CA VAL A 10 21.10 -2.96 21.28
C VAL A 10 22.54 -2.81 21.76
N GLY A 11 23.22 -1.73 21.33
CA GLY A 11 24.60 -1.43 21.72
C GLY A 11 24.76 -0.79 23.12
N GLY A 12 23.68 -0.33 23.74
CA GLY A 12 23.69 0.29 25.07
C GLY A 12 22.72 1.46 25.22
N PHE A 13 22.89 2.22 26.29
CA PHE A 13 22.05 3.38 26.61
C PHE A 13 22.89 4.65 26.74
N VAL A 14 22.30 5.77 26.31
CA VAL A 14 22.90 7.10 26.43
C VAL A 14 22.60 7.66 27.82
N GLY A 15 23.65 8.14 28.49
CA GLY A 15 23.54 8.74 29.82
C GLY A 15 24.87 8.84 30.54
N SER A 16 24.81 9.00 31.87
CA SER A 16 25.98 9.23 32.71
C SER A 16 26.71 7.93 33.04
N LYS A 17 28.04 7.92 32.94
CA LYS A 17 28.88 6.85 33.49
C LYS A 17 28.84 6.91 35.02
N VAL A 18 28.56 5.79 35.65
CA VAL A 18 28.55 5.65 37.10
C VAL A 18 29.30 4.40 37.52
N GLY A 19 29.82 4.39 38.75
CA GLY A 19 30.58 3.29 39.32
C GLY A 19 32.05 3.65 39.57
N ASN A 20 32.80 2.69 40.10
CA ASN A 20 34.22 2.86 40.40
C ASN A 20 35.06 2.69 39.12
N THR A 21 36.31 3.15 39.11
CA THR A 21 37.26 3.09 37.97
C THR A 21 37.37 1.70 37.34
N LYS A 22 37.14 0.63 38.10
CA LYS A 22 37.17 -0.77 37.62
C LYS A 22 35.84 -1.33 37.12
N ARG A 23 34.70 -0.73 37.50
CA ARG A 23 33.35 -1.20 37.16
C ARG A 23 32.46 0.00 36.87
N GLN A 24 32.61 0.55 35.66
CA GLN A 24 31.76 1.63 35.18
C GLN A 24 30.59 1.07 34.36
N ILE A 25 29.39 1.58 34.61
CA ILE A 25 28.20 1.30 33.81
C ILE A 25 27.59 2.62 33.34
N ASN A 26 26.98 2.62 32.17
CA ASN A 26 26.19 3.77 31.73
C ASN A 26 24.77 3.67 32.31
N LYS A 27 24.33 4.71 33.02
CA LYS A 27 22.94 4.86 33.51
C LYS A 27 22.18 5.76 32.54
N PRO A 28 21.07 5.27 31.94
CA PRO A 28 20.29 6.05 31.00
C PRO A 28 19.80 7.34 31.65
N ARG A 29 19.90 8.45 30.93
CA ARG A 29 19.33 9.73 31.34
C ARG A 29 17.97 9.90 30.65
N PRO A 30 16.88 10.20 31.37
CA PRO A 30 15.61 10.52 30.73
C PRO A 30 15.76 11.81 29.91
N VAL A 31 15.14 11.81 28.74
CA VAL A 31 15.09 12.98 27.86
C VAL A 31 14.20 14.05 28.50
N SER A 32 14.54 15.33 28.31
CA SER A 32 13.72 16.45 28.82
C SER A 32 12.43 16.60 28.01
N THR A 33 11.40 17.19 28.58
CA THR A 33 10.12 17.41 27.88
C THR A 33 10.27 18.30 26.65
N ASN A 34 11.13 19.32 26.74
CA ASN A 34 11.38 20.23 25.63
C ASN A 34 12.11 19.53 24.47
N ASP A 35 13.12 18.70 24.79
CA ASP A 35 13.83 17.94 23.76
C ASP A 35 12.93 16.86 23.13
N LEU A 36 12.07 16.21 23.94
CA LEU A 36 11.06 15.28 23.41
C LEU A 36 10.15 15.97 22.41
N GLU A 37 9.58 17.12 22.77
CA GLU A 37 8.69 17.88 21.90
C GLU A 37 9.38 18.31 20.60
N ALA A 38 10.62 18.81 20.68
CA ALA A 38 11.41 19.18 19.50
C ALA A 38 11.64 17.98 18.56
N ILE A 39 11.98 16.81 19.10
CA ILE A 39 12.17 15.58 18.32
C ILE A 39 10.86 15.15 17.65
N PHE A 40 9.74 15.20 18.37
CA PHE A 40 8.43 14.82 17.82
C PHE A 40 7.97 15.80 16.73
N GLN A 41 8.18 17.11 16.93
CA GLN A 41 7.84 18.13 15.93
C GLN A 41 8.69 17.95 14.67
N GLN A 42 10.02 17.80 14.81
CA GLN A 42 10.91 17.56 13.68
C GLN A 42 10.53 16.31 12.90
N ALA A 43 10.26 15.19 13.59
CA ALA A 43 9.86 13.94 12.94
C ALA A 43 8.52 14.08 12.20
N LYS A 44 7.57 14.84 12.76
CA LYS A 44 6.28 15.11 12.13
C LYS A 44 6.44 15.96 10.88
N GLU A 45 7.20 17.04 10.94
CA GLU A 45 7.46 17.91 9.80
C GLU A 45 8.20 17.16 8.67
N GLU A 46 9.17 16.32 9.01
CA GLU A 46 9.88 15.49 8.04
C GLU A 46 8.93 14.50 7.36
N GLN A 47 8.09 13.81 8.14
CA GLN A 47 7.09 12.88 7.60
C GLN A 47 6.09 13.60 6.67
N GLU A 48 5.52 14.73 7.11
CA GLU A 48 4.59 15.51 6.30
C GLU A 48 5.24 16.01 5.01
N LYS A 49 6.51 16.44 5.08
CA LYS A 49 7.27 16.84 3.89
C LYS A 49 7.50 15.68 2.94
N THR A 50 7.85 14.49 3.45
CA THR A 50 8.01 13.30 2.60
C THR A 50 6.70 12.88 1.94
N ASP A 51 5.58 12.95 2.66
CA ASP A 51 4.25 12.60 2.16
C ASP A 51 3.80 13.59 1.08
N LEU A 52 4.03 14.89 1.29
CA LEU A 52 3.74 15.93 0.31
C LEU A 52 4.58 15.78 -0.95
N ALA A 53 5.90 15.57 -0.81
CA ALA A 53 6.80 15.37 -1.95
C ALA A 53 6.39 14.15 -2.79
N PHE A 54 6.09 13.03 -2.13
CA PHE A 54 5.62 11.82 -2.80
C PHE A 54 4.29 12.02 -3.55
N LYS A 55 3.38 12.81 -2.98
CA LYS A 55 2.09 13.12 -3.62
C LYS A 55 2.27 14.05 -4.83
N GLU A 56 3.14 15.04 -4.73
CA GLU A 56 3.47 15.94 -5.85
C GLU A 56 4.12 15.17 -7.00
N GLU A 57 5.04 14.25 -6.70
CA GLU A 57 5.67 13.38 -7.70
C GLU A 57 4.64 12.51 -8.42
N GLN A 58 3.72 11.86 -7.70
CA GLN A 58 2.64 11.09 -8.32
C GLN A 58 1.70 11.96 -9.18
N GLN A 59 1.43 13.19 -8.76
CA GLN A 59 0.63 14.11 -9.57
C GLN A 59 1.39 14.55 -10.82
N ARG A 60 2.69 14.83 -10.71
CA ARG A 60 3.52 15.20 -11.86
C ARG A 60 3.66 14.05 -12.84
N GLU A 61 3.88 12.82 -12.38
CA GLU A 61 3.89 11.63 -13.23
C GLU A 61 2.53 11.39 -13.87
N GLY A 62 1.43 11.51 -13.12
CA GLY A 62 0.07 11.39 -13.68
C GLY A 62 -0.28 12.48 -14.70
N ILE A 63 0.22 13.72 -14.51
CA ILE A 63 0.09 14.83 -15.47
C ILE A 63 0.96 14.56 -16.71
N LEU A 64 2.21 14.11 -16.54
CA LEU A 64 3.09 13.78 -17.64
C LEU A 64 2.56 12.60 -18.47
N ASP A 65 1.94 11.60 -17.83
CA ASP A 65 1.26 10.50 -18.53
C ASP A 65 0.04 11.01 -19.34
N LEU A 66 -0.71 11.99 -18.83
CA LEU A 66 -1.82 12.63 -19.53
C LEU A 66 -1.34 13.52 -20.70
N GLU A 67 -0.29 14.31 -20.50
CA GLU A 67 0.32 15.15 -21.55
C GLU A 67 0.95 14.32 -22.66
N LYS A 68 1.58 13.18 -22.32
CA LYS A 68 2.13 12.23 -23.30
C LYS A 68 1.05 11.56 -24.14
N LEU A 69 -0.17 11.41 -23.59
CA LEU A 69 -1.36 10.98 -24.32
C LEU A 69 -1.92 12.09 -25.22
N ASN A 70 -1.85 13.37 -24.80
CA ASN A 70 -2.36 14.50 -25.57
C ASN A 70 -1.46 14.92 -26.75
N ILE A 71 -0.16 14.63 -26.72
CA ILE A 71 0.78 14.99 -27.81
C ILE A 71 0.66 14.06 -29.05
N ILE A 72 -0.03 12.92 -28.96
CA ILE A 72 -0.24 12.01 -30.10
C ILE A 72 -1.41 12.47 -31.00
N TYR A 73 -2.22 13.43 -30.54
CA TYR A 73 -3.41 13.91 -31.26
C TYR A 73 -3.43 15.44 -31.30
N THR A 74 -2.55 16.05 -32.08
CA THR A 74 -2.75 17.44 -32.52
C THR A 74 -2.09 17.67 -33.87
N ASP A 75 -2.78 17.17 -34.91
CA ASP A 75 -2.70 17.76 -36.25
C ASP A 75 -3.63 19.01 -36.23
N PRO A 76 -3.24 20.16 -36.81
CA PRO A 76 -3.77 21.46 -36.45
C PRO A 76 -5.02 21.78 -37.25
N GLN A 77 -6.22 21.61 -36.67
CA GLN A 77 -7.41 22.46 -36.90
C GLN A 77 -8.54 22.08 -35.94
N SER A 78 -8.83 22.95 -34.97
CA SER A 78 -10.18 23.46 -34.68
C SER A 78 -10.20 24.14 -33.32
N ALA A 79 -10.48 25.44 -33.37
CA ALA A 79 -10.85 26.22 -32.21
C ALA A 79 -12.28 25.82 -31.78
N SER A 80 -12.49 25.61 -30.49
CA SER A 80 -13.68 26.13 -29.79
C SER A 80 -13.43 26.06 -28.30
N GLU A 81 -13.49 27.24 -27.68
CA GLU A 81 -13.61 27.44 -26.24
C GLU A 81 -14.98 26.94 -25.78
N ASP A 82 -15.08 26.30 -24.61
CA ASP A 82 -15.98 26.81 -23.58
C ASP A 82 -15.65 26.29 -22.17
N VAL A 83 -16.14 27.07 -21.22
CA VAL A 83 -15.79 27.25 -19.82
C VAL A 83 -16.63 26.36 -18.88
N THR A 84 -16.15 26.20 -17.64
CA THR A 84 -16.85 25.81 -16.37
C THR A 84 -17.27 24.35 -16.16
N GLU A 85 -16.68 23.62 -15.21
CA GLU A 85 -16.90 23.62 -13.74
C GLU A 85 -18.12 22.81 -13.31
N SER A 86 -17.90 21.72 -12.55
CA SER A 86 -18.91 21.22 -11.61
C SER A 86 -18.26 20.54 -10.41
N VAL A 87 -18.40 21.22 -9.28
CA VAL A 87 -18.20 20.74 -7.91
C VAL A 87 -19.48 19.99 -7.46
N LEU A 88 -19.31 18.95 -6.64
CA LEU A 88 -20.12 18.57 -5.45
C LEU A 88 -20.52 17.09 -5.37
N ALA A 89 -19.87 16.43 -4.40
CA ALA A 89 -20.33 15.49 -3.38
C ALA A 89 -21.67 14.73 -3.56
N SER A 90 -21.64 13.41 -3.33
CA SER A 90 -22.72 12.70 -2.59
C SER A 90 -22.32 11.26 -2.19
N LYS A 91 -22.40 10.96 -0.88
CA LYS A 91 -22.58 9.58 -0.35
C LYS A 91 -23.98 9.06 -0.71
N PRO A 92 -24.20 7.74 -0.80
CA PRO A 92 -25.17 7.08 0.10
C PRO A 92 -24.70 5.68 0.56
N LYS A 93 -24.85 5.23 1.82
CA LYS A 93 -26.02 4.89 2.67
C LYS A 93 -26.64 3.50 2.39
N SER A 94 -26.36 2.61 3.36
CA SER A 94 -26.88 1.29 3.74
C SER A 94 -28.36 0.90 3.45
N ARG A 95 -28.54 -0.44 3.29
CA ARG A 95 -29.72 -1.34 3.49
C ARG A 95 -30.09 -2.05 2.17
N SER A 96 -30.26 -3.38 2.10
CA SER A 96 -31.19 -4.21 2.88
C SER A 96 -30.83 -5.71 2.86
N ARG A 97 -31.46 -6.45 3.78
CA ARG A 97 -31.17 -7.83 4.24
C ARG A 97 -31.85 -8.92 3.37
N LYS A 98 -31.26 -10.14 3.46
CA LYS A 98 -31.90 -11.47 3.69
C LYS A 98 -32.26 -12.36 2.48
N ALA A 99 -31.58 -13.51 2.39
CA ALA A 99 -32.12 -14.89 2.37
C ALA A 99 -30.96 -15.88 2.07
N SER A 100 -30.56 -16.70 3.06
CA SER A 100 -30.74 -18.17 3.12
C SER A 100 -29.74 -18.99 2.29
N GLU A 101 -28.83 -19.67 3.00
CA GLU A 101 -28.14 -20.91 2.61
C GLU A 101 -29.14 -22.02 2.20
N PRO A 102 -28.76 -23.18 1.60
CA PRO A 102 -27.44 -23.83 1.60
C PRO A 102 -27.01 -24.53 0.28
N LEU A 103 -25.80 -25.13 0.29
CA LEU A 103 -25.48 -26.53 -0.13
C LEU A 103 -24.26 -26.71 -1.05
N ALA A 104 -23.41 -27.67 -0.61
CA ALA A 104 -22.62 -28.67 -1.36
C ALA A 104 -21.50 -28.17 -2.29
N VAL A 105 -20.22 -28.44 -1.99
CA VAL A 105 -19.49 -29.70 -2.28
C VAL A 105 -19.65 -30.16 -3.73
N GLY A 106 -18.54 -30.19 -4.49
CA GLY A 106 -18.43 -30.99 -5.71
C GLY A 106 -17.80 -30.26 -6.89
N GLU A 107 -16.50 -30.51 -7.06
CA GLU A 107 -15.75 -30.64 -8.31
C GLU A 107 -16.34 -30.10 -9.64
N SER A 108 -15.48 -29.29 -10.27
CA SER A 108 -15.07 -29.39 -11.67
C SER A 108 -16.03 -28.92 -12.77
N THR A 109 -15.38 -28.39 -13.80
CA THR A 109 -15.87 -28.19 -15.18
C THR A 109 -16.66 -26.90 -15.46
N GLY A 110 -15.86 -25.88 -15.80
CA GLY A 110 -16.14 -25.04 -16.96
C GLY A 110 -16.96 -23.78 -16.68
N ARG A 111 -16.56 -22.69 -17.35
CA ARG A 111 -17.17 -21.35 -17.39
C ARG A 111 -16.66 -20.46 -16.24
N LYS A 112 -15.87 -19.41 -16.46
CA LYS A 112 -15.61 -18.59 -17.65
C LYS A 112 -14.20 -18.05 -17.46
N ASN A 113 -13.32 -18.21 -18.44
CA ASN A 113 -12.04 -17.51 -18.47
C ASN A 113 -12.35 -16.02 -18.65
N LYS A 114 -12.80 -15.34 -17.59
CA LYS A 114 -12.79 -13.89 -17.56
C LYS A 114 -11.33 -13.51 -17.77
N PRO A 115 -11.00 -12.76 -18.82
CA PRO A 115 -9.62 -12.37 -19.05
C PRO A 115 -9.14 -11.64 -17.80
N LEU A 116 -8.02 -12.10 -17.26
CA LEU A 116 -7.33 -11.41 -16.18
C LEU A 116 -6.74 -10.14 -16.79
N ILE A 117 -7.45 -9.03 -16.58
CA ILE A 117 -7.06 -7.71 -17.07
C ILE A 117 -6.22 -7.04 -15.97
N PRO A 118 -5.03 -6.51 -16.27
CA PRO A 118 -4.30 -5.67 -15.32
C PRO A 118 -5.19 -4.55 -14.79
N GLY A 119 -5.19 -4.34 -13.48
CA GLY A 119 -6.07 -3.43 -12.75
C GLY A 119 -7.34 -4.08 -12.18
N SER A 120 -7.65 -5.34 -12.53
CA SER A 120 -8.80 -6.06 -11.97
C SER A 120 -8.53 -6.63 -10.57
N THR A 121 -9.60 -6.76 -9.78
CA THR A 121 -9.55 -7.43 -8.48
C THR A 121 -9.46 -8.94 -8.69
N VAL A 122 -8.47 -9.56 -8.05
CA VAL A 122 -8.24 -11.00 -8.10
C VAL A 122 -8.24 -11.57 -6.69
N GLN A 123 -8.71 -12.80 -6.56
CA GLN A 123 -8.64 -13.56 -5.32
C GLN A 123 -7.70 -14.73 -5.53
N VAL A 124 -6.85 -14.99 -4.54
CA VAL A 124 -5.96 -16.14 -4.55
C VAL A 124 -6.73 -17.38 -4.11
N VAL A 125 -6.65 -18.44 -4.90
CA VAL A 125 -7.34 -19.72 -4.70
C VAL A 125 -6.46 -20.71 -3.94
N SER A 126 -5.13 -20.64 -4.12
CA SER A 126 -4.17 -21.60 -3.55
C SER A 126 -2.87 -20.93 -3.12
N GLY A 127 -2.14 -21.55 -2.20
CA GLY A 127 -0.84 -21.08 -1.70
C GLY A 127 -0.92 -20.35 -0.36
N THR A 128 0.18 -19.73 0.06
CA THR A 128 0.30 -19.03 1.36
C THR A 128 -0.62 -17.80 1.47
N PHE A 129 -1.03 -17.26 0.32
CA PHE A 129 -1.92 -16.11 0.22
C PHE A 129 -3.34 -16.53 -0.15
N ALA A 130 -3.72 -17.81 -0.02
CA ALA A 130 -5.08 -18.27 -0.27
C ALA A 130 -6.11 -17.40 0.46
N GLU A 131 -7.25 -17.16 -0.19
CA GLU A 131 -8.36 -16.31 0.27
C GLU A 131 -8.07 -14.79 0.30
N PHE A 132 -6.82 -14.37 0.15
CA PHE A 132 -6.51 -12.95 0.04
C PHE A 132 -7.05 -12.37 -1.27
N THR A 133 -7.55 -11.14 -1.17
CA THR A 133 -8.01 -10.35 -2.30
C THR A 133 -6.99 -9.25 -2.59
N GLY A 134 -6.59 -9.11 -3.84
CA GLY A 134 -5.63 -8.12 -4.30
C GLY A 134 -6.01 -7.51 -5.64
N THR A 135 -5.16 -6.61 -6.12
CA THR A 135 -5.28 -6.00 -7.45
C THR A 135 -4.18 -6.53 -8.36
N LEU A 136 -4.55 -7.01 -9.55
CA LEU A 136 -3.58 -7.52 -10.51
C LEU A 136 -2.81 -6.34 -11.11
N LYS A 137 -1.53 -6.14 -10.80
CA LYS A 137 -0.73 -5.04 -11.36
C LYS A 137 -0.21 -5.38 -12.74
N LYS A 138 0.35 -6.57 -12.90
CA LYS A 138 1.01 -7.01 -14.13
C LYS A 138 0.75 -8.48 -14.39
N LEU A 139 0.60 -8.85 -15.67
CA LEU A 139 0.41 -10.22 -16.11
C LEU A 139 1.47 -10.58 -17.15
N ASP A 140 2.44 -11.41 -16.75
CA ASP A 140 3.51 -11.87 -17.63
C ASP A 140 3.12 -13.21 -18.27
N ARG A 141 2.40 -13.11 -19.40
CA ARG A 141 1.90 -14.28 -20.17
C ARG A 141 3.03 -15.19 -20.69
N LYS A 142 4.27 -14.69 -20.75
CA LYS A 142 5.45 -15.46 -21.19
C LYS A 142 5.97 -16.40 -20.11
N THR A 143 5.92 -15.97 -18.85
CA THR A 143 6.45 -16.72 -17.70
C THR A 143 5.36 -17.42 -16.90
N GLY A 144 4.08 -17.13 -17.20
CA GLY A 144 2.95 -17.65 -16.44
C GLY A 144 2.82 -17.02 -15.06
N LYS A 145 3.45 -15.87 -14.81
CA LYS A 145 3.41 -15.19 -13.50
C LYS A 145 2.54 -13.95 -13.56
N ALA A 146 1.89 -13.67 -12.44
CA ALA A 146 1.01 -12.53 -12.22
C ALA A 146 1.47 -11.79 -10.97
N THR A 147 1.80 -10.51 -11.11
CA THR A 147 2.14 -9.65 -9.97
C THR A 147 0.86 -9.07 -9.39
N VAL A 148 0.52 -9.47 -8.18
CA VAL A 148 -0.69 -9.04 -7.46
C VAL A 148 -0.29 -8.13 -6.28
N GLY A 149 -0.92 -6.97 -6.20
CA GLY A 149 -0.79 -6.04 -5.06
C GLY A 149 -1.81 -6.36 -3.97
N PHE A 150 -1.32 -6.64 -2.76
CA PHE A 150 -2.10 -6.82 -1.54
C PHE A 150 -1.92 -5.62 -0.60
N THR A 151 -2.94 -5.32 0.19
CA THR A 151 -2.81 -4.36 1.30
C THR A 151 -2.63 -5.14 2.60
N LEU A 152 -1.37 -5.36 2.99
CA LEU A 152 -1.00 -6.07 4.22
C LEU A 152 -0.51 -5.06 5.25
N PHE A 153 -1.07 -5.08 6.46
CA PHE A 153 -0.67 -4.19 7.56
C PHE A 153 -0.75 -2.68 7.21
N GLY A 154 -1.71 -2.30 6.35
CA GLY A 154 -1.84 -0.92 5.88
C GLY A 154 -0.77 -0.48 4.87
N LYS A 155 0.06 -1.40 4.36
CA LYS A 155 1.05 -1.18 3.31
C LYS A 155 0.70 -1.98 2.06
N GLU A 156 0.90 -1.38 0.89
CA GLU A 156 0.78 -2.12 -0.37
C GLU A 156 2.01 -3.00 -0.57
N THR A 157 1.81 -4.29 -0.78
CA THR A 157 2.85 -5.29 -1.00
C THR A 157 2.55 -6.03 -2.31
N SER A 158 3.49 -6.02 -3.25
CA SER A 158 3.40 -6.76 -4.51
C SER A 158 3.99 -8.17 -4.36
N VAL A 159 3.27 -9.18 -4.81
CA VAL A 159 3.69 -10.59 -4.78
C VAL A 159 3.50 -11.20 -6.16
N ASP A 160 4.49 -11.98 -6.62
CA ASP A 160 4.41 -12.74 -7.86
C ASP A 160 3.80 -14.11 -7.59
N LEU A 161 2.64 -14.38 -8.19
CA LEU A 161 1.89 -15.62 -8.09
C LEU A 161 1.76 -16.29 -9.46
N ASP A 162 1.50 -17.60 -9.49
CA ASP A 162 1.16 -18.28 -10.73
C ASP A 162 -0.27 -17.91 -11.17
N VAL A 163 -0.50 -17.82 -12.47
CA VAL A 163 -1.82 -17.53 -13.05
C VAL A 163 -2.85 -18.59 -12.67
N ASN A 164 -2.40 -19.82 -12.38
CA ASN A 164 -3.25 -20.92 -11.93
C ASN A 164 -3.70 -20.79 -10.46
N GLU A 165 -2.96 -20.04 -9.65
CA GLU A 165 -3.27 -19.85 -8.23
C GLU A 165 -4.25 -18.71 -7.99
N ILE A 166 -4.61 -17.95 -9.03
CA ILE A 166 -5.47 -16.77 -8.95
C ILE A 166 -6.76 -16.93 -9.75
N ALA A 167 -7.85 -16.37 -9.22
CA ALA A 167 -9.14 -16.30 -9.88
C ALA A 167 -9.65 -14.86 -9.92
N ALA A 168 -10.52 -14.57 -10.89
CA ALA A 168 -11.19 -13.28 -10.96
C ALA A 168 -12.10 -13.09 -9.73
N GLY A 169 -11.83 -12.05 -8.93
CA GLY A 169 -12.62 -11.74 -7.75
C GLY A 169 -14.04 -11.39 -8.14
N THR A 170 -15.02 -11.99 -7.48
CA THR A 170 -16.42 -11.56 -7.59
C THR A 170 -16.64 -10.44 -6.58
N LYS A 171 -17.09 -9.28 -7.07
CA LYS A 171 -17.55 -8.16 -6.23
C LYS A 171 -18.85 -8.51 -5.53
#